data_AF-A0A430R7I4-F1
#
_entry.id   AF-A0A430R7I4-F1
#
_cell.length_a   1.000
_cell.length_b   1.000
_cell.length_c   1.000
_cell.angle_alpha   90.00
_cell.angle_beta   90.00
_cell.angle_gamma   90.00
#
_symmetry.space_group_name_H-M   'P 1'
#
loop_
_entity.id
_entity.type
_entity.pdbx_description
1 polymer ?
#
loop_
_entity_poly.entity_id
_entity_poly.type
_entity_poly.pdbx_seq_one_letter_code
_entity_poly.pdbx_strand_id
1 'polypeptide(L)'
;MAALCLLALAQEVFHPQVELTRKEKKVVAWVRGEEGSLFYADYGDLLVGELQALSPERVQVENRAFFRDLGSAVEEGLKVGERVEVAYNPDWEQEGLPYLMRLRRAGEGKGERYLRLVLFDPKGVEVRLGEEVG
;
A
#
# COMPACT_ATOMS: atom_id res chain seq x y z
N MET A 1 -2.94 43.76 -39.40
CA MET A 1 -2.82 43.88 -37.92
C MET A 1 -3.51 42.68 -37.30
N ALA A 2 -2.84 41.53 -37.27
CA ALA A 2 -3.38 40.27 -36.77
C ALA A 2 -2.89 40.06 -35.34
N ALA A 3 -3.73 40.41 -34.36
CA ALA A 3 -3.52 40.02 -32.98
C ALA A 3 -4.29 38.71 -32.74
N LEU A 4 -3.70 37.59 -33.17
CA LEU A 4 -4.19 36.28 -32.74
C LEU A 4 -3.74 36.09 -31.30
N CYS A 5 -4.69 36.25 -30.40
CA CYS A 5 -4.53 36.06 -28.96
C CYS A 5 -4.09 34.62 -28.69
N LEU A 6 -2.87 34.48 -28.16
CA LEU A 6 -2.37 33.26 -27.54
C LEU A 6 -3.20 32.99 -26.28
N LEU A 7 -4.32 32.30 -26.44
CA LEU A 7 -5.02 31.65 -25.33
C LEU A 7 -4.24 30.38 -24.99
N ALA A 8 -3.16 30.56 -24.22
CA ALA A 8 -2.57 29.46 -23.48
C ALA A 8 -3.60 28.99 -22.45
N LEU A 9 -4.30 27.90 -22.78
CA LEU A 9 -5.05 27.13 -21.80
C LEU A 9 -4.04 26.67 -20.75
N ALA A 10 -3.99 27.35 -19.61
CA ALA A 10 -3.49 26.74 -18.39
C ALA A 10 -4.45 25.59 -18.08
N GLN A 11 -4.14 24.40 -18.60
CA GLN A 11 -4.74 23.18 -18.09
C GLN A 11 -4.35 23.13 -16.62
N GLU A 12 -5.32 23.35 -15.72
CA GLU A 12 -5.14 23.03 -14.32
C GLU A 12 -4.77 21.56 -14.24
N VAL A 13 -3.50 21.29 -13.95
CA VAL A 13 -3.02 19.93 -13.79
C VAL A 13 -3.61 19.44 -12.48
N PHE A 14 -4.69 18.66 -12.57
CA PHE A 14 -5.31 18.06 -11.40
C PHE A 14 -4.29 17.12 -10.77
N HIS A 15 -3.86 17.45 -9.56
CA HIS A 15 -3.02 16.59 -8.74
C HIS A 15 -3.92 15.94 -7.69
N PRO A 16 -4.20 14.63 -7.78
CA PRO A 16 -4.80 13.91 -6.67
C PRO A 16 -3.93 14.11 -5.42
N GLN A 17 -4.51 14.72 -4.38
CA GLN A 17 -3.88 14.96 -3.09
C GLN A 17 -4.68 14.24 -2.01
N VAL A 18 -4.00 13.50 -1.15
CA VAL A 18 -4.60 12.98 0.08
C VAL A 18 -3.75 13.41 1.27
N GLU A 19 -4.39 14.12 2.18
CA GLU A 19 -3.80 14.57 3.43
C GLU A 19 -4.17 13.58 4.55
N LEU A 20 -3.18 12.90 5.10
CA LEU A 20 -3.34 12.06 6.29
C LEU A 20 -2.86 12.86 7.50
N THR A 21 -3.78 13.16 8.42
CA THR A 21 -3.45 13.81 9.70
C THR A 21 -3.31 12.74 10.79
N ARG A 22 -2.11 12.61 11.37
CA ARG A 22 -1.88 11.76 12.55
C ARG A 22 -1.34 12.61 13.68
N LYS A 23 -2.18 12.86 14.69
CA LYS A 23 -1.92 13.84 15.76
C LYS A 23 -1.64 15.23 15.16
N GLU A 24 -0.45 15.78 15.39
CA GLU A 24 0.01 17.10 14.91
C GLU A 24 0.86 17.02 13.63
N LYS A 25 1.06 15.82 13.06
CA LYS A 25 1.87 15.63 11.84
C LYS A 25 0.97 15.43 10.63
N LYS A 26 1.19 16.28 9.61
CA LYS A 26 0.53 16.22 8.30
C LYS A 26 1.39 15.40 7.33
N VAL A 27 0.84 14.30 6.81
CA VAL A 27 1.46 13.52 5.74
C VAL A 27 0.68 13.80 4.47
N VAL A 28 1.29 14.51 3.52
CA VAL A 28 0.67 14.81 2.23
C VAL A 28 1.26 13.87 1.19
N ALA A 29 0.45 12.94 0.69
CA ALA A 29 0.78 12.19 -0.51
C ALA A 29 0.13 12.90 -1.69
N TRP A 30 0.94 13.34 -2.66
CA TRP A 30 0.46 13.92 -3.90
C TRP A 30 1.03 13.10 -5.05
N VAL A 31 0.19 12.82 -6.05
CA VAL A 31 0.65 12.20 -7.31
C VAL A 31 0.58 13.27 -8.38
N ARG A 32 1.73 13.59 -8.99
CA ARG A 32 1.79 14.36 -10.24
C ARG A 32 1.49 13.42 -11.41
N GLY A 33 0.29 12.86 -11.41
CA GLY A 33 -0.08 11.82 -12.35
C GLY A 33 -0.68 12.38 -13.64
N GLU A 34 -0.22 11.89 -14.77
CA GLU A 34 -0.95 11.99 -16.04
C GLU A 34 -2.03 10.89 -16.10
N GLU A 35 -2.78 10.84 -17.19
CA GLU A 35 -3.74 9.75 -17.46
C GLU A 35 -3.01 8.39 -17.37
N GLY A 36 -3.41 7.54 -16.40
CA GLY A 36 -2.80 6.23 -16.15
C GLY A 36 -1.99 6.08 -14.85
N SER A 37 -1.83 7.13 -14.03
CA SER A 37 -1.25 7.00 -12.68
C SER A 37 -2.29 6.45 -11.67
N LEU A 38 -1.84 5.68 -10.68
CA LEU A 38 -2.69 5.05 -9.65
C LEU A 38 -2.23 5.44 -8.25
N PHE A 39 -3.19 5.82 -7.40
CA PHE A 39 -2.98 6.01 -5.97
C PHE A 39 -4.10 5.37 -5.17
N TYR A 40 -3.75 4.52 -4.19
CA TYR A 40 -4.69 4.07 -3.18
C TYR A 40 -4.00 3.74 -1.85
N ALA A 41 -4.80 3.73 -0.79
CA ALA A 41 -4.40 3.38 0.55
C ALA A 41 -5.27 2.24 1.06
N ASP A 42 -4.64 1.12 1.45
CA ASP A 42 -5.31 -0.01 2.07
C ASP A 42 -4.94 -0.11 3.54
N TYR A 43 -5.94 -0.40 4.35
CA TYR A 43 -5.76 -0.74 5.76
C TYR A 43 -5.85 -2.24 5.92
N GLY A 44 -5.01 -2.77 6.80
CA GLY A 44 -5.03 -4.17 7.15
C GLY A 44 -4.91 -4.37 8.65
N ASP A 45 -5.42 -5.51 9.09
CA ASP A 45 -5.20 -6.01 10.43
C ASP A 45 -3.88 -6.78 10.49
N LEU A 46 -3.34 -6.92 11.70
CA LEU A 46 -2.11 -7.65 11.97
C LEU A 46 -2.40 -8.94 12.75
N LEU A 47 -1.71 -10.02 12.36
CA LEU A 47 -1.68 -11.29 13.08
C LEU A 47 -0.23 -11.73 13.23
N VAL A 48 0.16 -12.18 14.42
CA VAL A 48 1.47 -12.79 14.67
C VAL A 48 1.25 -14.25 15.05
N GLY A 49 1.99 -15.17 14.42
CA GLY A 49 1.84 -16.60 14.66
C GLY A 49 2.88 -17.44 13.92
N GLU A 50 2.83 -18.75 14.12
CA GLU A 50 3.67 -19.71 13.41
C GLU A 50 3.20 -19.91 11.96
N LEU A 51 4.13 -19.82 11.00
CA LEU A 51 3.89 -20.12 9.60
C LEU A 51 3.75 -21.64 9.42
N GLN A 52 2.54 -22.10 9.09
CA GLN A 52 2.25 -23.53 8.91
C GLN A 52 2.30 -23.98 7.45
N ALA A 53 1.98 -23.08 6.50
CA ALA A 53 2.08 -23.36 5.07
C ALA A 53 2.33 -22.09 4.27
N LEU A 54 3.15 -22.20 3.22
CA LEU A 54 3.46 -21.11 2.29
C LEU A 54 3.44 -21.65 0.86
N SER A 55 2.50 -21.17 0.06
CA SER A 55 2.38 -21.46 -1.37
C SER A 55 2.20 -20.15 -2.16
N PRO A 56 2.25 -20.17 -3.50
CA PRO A 56 2.05 -18.97 -4.31
C PRO A 56 0.63 -18.39 -4.19
N GLU A 57 -0.38 -19.20 -3.90
CA GLU A 57 -1.80 -18.79 -3.87
C GLU A 57 -2.36 -18.69 -2.45
N ARG A 58 -1.75 -19.39 -1.48
CA ARG A 58 -2.25 -19.48 -0.10
C ARG A 58 -1.15 -19.48 0.94
N VAL A 59 -1.49 -18.92 2.11
CA VAL A 59 -0.64 -18.92 3.31
C VAL A 59 -1.48 -19.35 4.51
N GLN A 60 -0.92 -20.20 5.36
CA GLN A 60 -1.50 -20.57 6.65
C GLN A 60 -0.60 -20.08 7.78
N VAL A 61 -1.16 -19.27 8.67
CA VAL A 61 -0.50 -18.86 9.93
C VAL A 61 -1.42 -19.20 11.08
N GLU A 62 -0.94 -20.04 12.00
CA GLU A 62 -1.73 -20.59 13.10
C GLU A 62 -3.05 -21.19 12.59
N ASN A 63 -4.18 -20.73 13.12
CA ASN A 63 -5.51 -21.19 12.78
C ASN A 63 -6.16 -20.40 11.63
N ARG A 64 -5.42 -19.55 10.92
CA ARG A 64 -5.97 -18.70 9.84
C ARG A 64 -5.26 -18.90 8.50
N ALA A 65 -6.08 -19.06 7.46
CA ALA A 65 -5.67 -19.09 6.07
C ALA A 65 -5.86 -17.72 5.41
N PHE A 66 -5.02 -17.41 4.43
CA PHE A 66 -5.06 -16.21 3.61
C PHE A 66 -4.89 -16.60 2.15
N PHE A 67 -5.62 -15.97 1.23
CA PHE A 67 -5.26 -16.03 -0.19
C PHE A 67 -4.22 -14.96 -0.49
N ARG A 68 -3.40 -15.20 -1.50
CA ARG A 68 -2.37 -14.26 -1.94
C ARG A 68 -2.23 -14.28 -3.45
N ASP A 69 -1.73 -13.17 -3.96
CA ASP A 69 -1.46 -12.98 -5.37
C ASP A 69 -0.12 -12.25 -5.58
N LEU A 70 0.11 -11.72 -6.78
CA LEU A 70 1.31 -10.96 -7.12
C LEU A 70 1.41 -9.62 -6.37
N GLY A 71 0.31 -9.10 -5.82
CA GLY A 71 0.28 -7.89 -5.00
C GLY A 71 0.67 -8.13 -3.54
N SER A 72 0.73 -9.39 -3.10
CA SER A 72 1.12 -9.76 -1.74
C SER A 72 2.64 -9.66 -1.55
N ALA A 73 3.08 -8.81 -0.62
CA ALA A 73 4.50 -8.66 -0.31
C ALA A 73 4.97 -9.76 0.65
N VAL A 74 5.78 -10.71 0.17
CA VAL A 74 6.28 -11.82 0.99
C VAL A 74 7.79 -11.74 1.13
N GLU A 75 8.27 -11.71 2.37
CA GLU A 75 9.71 -11.75 2.67
C GLU A 75 10.34 -13.04 2.13
N GLU A 76 11.51 -12.90 1.50
CA GLU A 76 12.23 -14.03 0.93
C GLU A 76 12.82 -14.95 2.00
N GLY A 77 12.90 -16.23 1.66
CA GLY A 77 13.54 -17.25 2.51
C GLY A 77 12.79 -17.59 3.79
N LEU A 78 11.50 -17.24 3.91
CA LEU A 78 10.65 -17.71 5.00
C LEU A 78 10.50 -19.24 4.97
N LYS A 79 10.47 -19.86 6.15
CA LYS A 79 10.34 -21.31 6.33
C LYS A 79 9.16 -21.64 7.23
N VAL A 80 8.48 -22.74 6.92
CA VAL A 80 7.46 -23.33 7.80
C VAL A 80 8.05 -23.58 9.19
N GLY A 81 7.30 -23.26 10.22
CA GLY A 81 7.73 -23.26 11.63
C GLY A 81 8.32 -21.94 12.11
N GLU A 82 8.61 -20.97 11.22
CA GLU A 82 9.04 -19.64 11.67
C GLU A 82 7.87 -18.82 12.22
N ARG A 83 8.16 -17.99 13.22
CA ARG A 83 7.22 -17.01 13.74
C ARG A 83 7.17 -15.80 12.81
N VAL A 84 5.98 -15.51 12.28
CA VAL A 84 5.75 -14.49 11.26
C VAL A 84 4.72 -13.46 11.72
N GLU A 85 4.78 -12.28 11.11
CA GLU A 85 3.75 -11.25 11.18
C GLU A 85 3.08 -11.16 9.81
N VAL A 86 1.75 -11.27 9.83
CA VAL A 86 0.86 -11.16 8.68
C VAL A 86 0.16 -9.81 8.75
N ALA A 87 0.19 -9.06 7.66
CA ALA A 87 -0.78 -8.00 7.41
C ALA A 87 -1.79 -8.50 6.38
N TYR A 88 -3.08 -8.35 6.67
CA TYR A 88 -4.15 -8.84 5.81
C TYR A 88 -5.32 -7.85 5.77
N ASN A 89 -6.05 -7.85 4.66
CA ASN A 89 -7.28 -7.07 4.51
C ASN A 89 -8.48 -8.01 4.75
N PRO A 90 -9.28 -7.82 5.83
CA PRO A 90 -10.45 -8.64 6.09
C PRO A 90 -11.63 -8.34 5.16
N ASP A 91 -11.69 -7.15 4.57
CA ASP A 91 -12.80 -6.72 3.72
C ASP A 91 -12.63 -7.17 2.26
N TRP A 92 -11.43 -7.60 1.90
CA TRP A 92 -11.13 -8.17 0.59
C TRP A 92 -10.93 -9.67 0.70
N GLU A 93 -11.92 -10.42 0.22
CA GLU A 93 -11.94 -11.88 0.33
C GLU A 93 -12.05 -12.58 -1.03
N GLN A 94 -11.47 -13.78 -1.10
CA GLN A 94 -11.67 -14.74 -2.20
C GLN A 94 -11.84 -16.14 -1.61
N GLU A 95 -12.88 -16.85 -2.03
CA GLU A 95 -13.21 -18.19 -1.49
C GLU A 95 -13.33 -18.24 0.05
N GLY A 96 -13.77 -17.14 0.66
CA GLY A 96 -13.90 -17.00 2.12
C GLY A 96 -12.57 -16.83 2.87
N LEU A 97 -11.47 -16.56 2.16
CA LEU A 97 -10.19 -16.23 2.75
C LEU A 97 -9.92 -14.73 2.62
N PRO A 98 -9.38 -14.07 3.66
CA PRO A 98 -8.94 -12.68 3.57
C PRO A 98 -7.64 -12.55 2.74
N TYR A 99 -7.47 -11.37 2.14
CA TYR A 99 -6.32 -11.06 1.30
C TYR A 99 -5.05 -10.85 2.11
N LEU A 100 -3.97 -11.56 1.76
CA LEU A 100 -2.64 -11.34 2.28
C LEU A 100 -2.03 -10.06 1.69
N MET A 101 -1.81 -9.05 2.51
CA MET A 101 -1.11 -7.84 2.07
C MET A 101 0.40 -7.97 2.23
N ARG A 102 0.86 -8.50 3.37
CA ARG A 102 2.28 -8.70 3.68
C ARG A 102 2.51 -9.91 4.58
N LEU A 103 3.58 -10.66 4.31
CA LEU A 103 4.11 -11.70 5.20
C LEU A 103 5.61 -11.44 5.46
N ARG A 104 6.02 -11.40 6.72
CA ARG A 104 7.42 -11.21 7.12
C ARG A 104 7.75 -11.95 8.42
N ARG A 105 9.03 -12.08 8.77
CA ARG A 105 9.44 -12.54 10.10
C ARG A 105 8.88 -11.61 11.17
N ALA A 106 8.39 -12.18 12.27
CA ALA A 106 7.88 -11.39 13.38
C ALA A 106 9.05 -10.64 14.05
N GLY A 107 8.95 -9.31 14.12
CA GLY A 107 9.86 -8.48 14.91
C GLY A 107 9.32 -8.23 16.33
N GLU A 108 10.05 -7.43 17.13
CA GLU A 108 9.63 -7.05 18.49
C GLU A 108 8.49 -6.01 18.53
N GLY A 109 8.14 -5.43 17.37
CA GLY A 109 7.14 -4.37 17.26
C GLY A 109 5.71 -4.86 17.51
N LYS A 110 4.93 -4.07 18.27
CA LYS A 110 3.49 -4.30 18.50
C LYS A 110 2.65 -3.33 17.67
N GLY A 111 2.66 -3.51 16.36
CA GLY A 111 1.72 -2.78 15.51
C GLY A 111 0.30 -3.30 15.73
N GLU A 112 -0.68 -2.41 15.89
CA GLU A 112 -2.10 -2.80 15.94
C GLU A 112 -2.75 -2.80 14.55
N ARG A 113 -2.21 -2.01 13.60
CA ARG A 113 -2.73 -1.85 12.24
C ARG A 113 -1.63 -1.71 11.20
N TYR A 114 -1.96 -2.11 9.97
CA TYR A 114 -1.13 -1.97 8.79
C TYR A 114 -1.74 -0.94 7.82
N LEU A 115 -0.89 -0.10 7.24
CA LEU A 115 -1.24 0.81 6.16
C LEU A 115 -0.33 0.51 4.97
N ARG A 116 -0.92 0.19 3.83
CA ARG A 116 -0.24 0.05 2.55
C ARG A 116 -0.63 1.22 1.66
N LEU A 117 0.37 2.01 1.25
CA LEU A 117 0.20 3.04 0.23
C LEU A 117 0.73 2.48 -1.08
N VAL A 118 -0.09 2.51 -2.13
CA VAL A 118 0.32 2.14 -3.47
C VAL A 118 0.31 3.37 -4.34
N LEU A 119 1.47 3.66 -4.91
CA LEU A 119 1.73 4.76 -5.81
C LEU A 119 2.32 4.16 -7.08
N PHE A 120 1.69 4.43 -8.21
CA PHE A 120 2.21 4.06 -9.52
C PHE A 120 2.16 5.27 -10.43
N ASP A 121 3.31 5.59 -11.02
CA ASP A 121 3.45 6.56 -12.08
C ASP A 121 4.43 6.01 -13.14
N PRO A 122 4.04 5.94 -14.43
CA PRO A 122 4.92 5.42 -15.48
C PRO A 122 6.18 6.26 -15.69
N LYS A 123 6.20 7.53 -15.27
CA LYS A 123 7.37 8.42 -15.35
C LYS A 123 8.24 8.40 -14.09
N GLY A 124 7.84 7.60 -13.09
CA GLY A 124 8.52 7.49 -11.81
C GLY A 124 7.80 8.26 -10.71
N VAL A 125 7.88 7.72 -9.50
CA VAL A 125 7.23 8.29 -8.31
C VAL A 125 8.28 8.96 -7.44
N GLU A 126 8.10 10.25 -7.14
CA GLU A 126 8.87 10.95 -6.11
C GLU A 126 8.04 11.03 -4.82
N VAL A 127 8.54 10.47 -3.72
CA VAL A 127 7.87 10.50 -2.41
C VAL A 127 8.67 11.40 -1.47
N ARG A 128 8.03 12.46 -0.99
CA ARG A 128 8.60 13.36 0.03
C ARG A 128 7.82 13.21 1.34
N LEU A 129 8.53 12.95 2.43
CA LEU A 129 7.95 12.79 3.76
C LEU A 129 8.42 13.95 4.66
N GLY A 130 7.48 14.77 5.13
CA GLY A 130 7.76 15.76 6.17
C GLY A 130 8.39 17.08 5.72
N GLU A 131 8.33 17.42 4.42
CA GLU A 131 8.59 18.80 3.98
C GLU A 131 7.29 19.61 4.07
N GLU A 132 7.34 20.81 4.66
CA GLU A 132 6.26 21.79 4.50
C GLU A 132 6.16 22.13 3.02
N VAL A 133 4.99 21.87 2.42
CA VAL A 133 4.69 22.30 1.05
C VAL A 133 4.51 23.82 1.10
N GLY A 134 5.57 24.55 0.75
CA GLY A 134 5.56 26.01 0.58
C GLY A 134 5.00 26.44 -0.77
#